data_AF-A0A0M2UC39-F1
#
_entry.id   AF-A0A0M2UC39-F1
#
_cell.length_a   1.000
_cell.length_b   1.000
_cell.length_c   1.000
_cell.angle_alpha   90.00
_cell.angle_beta   90.00
_cell.angle_gamma   90.00
#
_symmetry.space_group_name_H-M   'P 1'
#
loop_
_entity.id
_entity.type
_entity.pdbx_description
1 polymer ?
#
loop_
_entity_poly.entity_id
_entity_poly.type
_entity_poly.pdbx_seq_one_letter_code
_entity_poly.pdbx_strand_id
1 'polypeptide(L)' 'MAGKVRQAAVALKSLENQLLDTSITSPMDGTVLNRYVEKGAYVQPGTPLFQVVGRSTLKVETEVDGLRP' A
#
# COMPACT_ATOMS: atom_id res chain seq x y z
N MET A 1 6.96 -13.37 -37.06
CA MET A 1 7.77 -13.38 -35.80
C MET A 1 7.41 -12.29 -34.80
N ALA A 2 6.72 -11.20 -35.19
CA ALA A 2 6.34 -10.10 -34.28
C ALA A 2 5.44 -10.52 -33.08
N GLY A 3 4.55 -11.51 -33.26
CA GLY A 3 3.66 -11.98 -32.18
C GLY A 3 4.38 -12.64 -31.00
N LYS A 4 5.42 -13.44 -31.25
CA LYS A 4 6.21 -14.09 -30.19
C LYS A 4 7.03 -13.09 -29.38
N VAL A 5 7.62 -12.09 -30.05
CA VAL A 5 8.36 -11.01 -29.38
C VAL A 5 7.43 -10.22 -28.47
N ARG A 6 6.21 -9.91 -28.94
CA ARG A 6 5.21 -9.19 -28.14
C ARG A 6 4.75 -9.99 -26.91
N GLN A 7 4.53 -11.30 -27.05
CA GLN A 7 4.18 -12.18 -25.93
C GLN A 7 5.32 -12.29 -24.92
N ALA A 8 6.56 -12.46 -25.39
CA ALA A 8 7.74 -12.50 -24.51
C ALA A 8 7.93 -11.18 -23.76
N ALA A 9 7.70 -10.04 -24.41
CA ALA A 9 7.78 -8.73 -23.77
C ALA A 9 6.71 -8.53 -22.68
N VAL A 10 5.47 -8.97 -22.92
CA VAL A 10 4.40 -8.93 -21.91
C VAL A 10 4.71 -9.85 -20.73
N ALA A 11 5.21 -11.05 -20.99
CA ALA A 11 5.62 -11.98 -19.94
C ALA A 11 6.77 -11.39 -19.08
N LEU A 12 7.76 -10.77 -19.73
CA LEU A 12 8.84 -10.08 -19.04
C LEU A 12 8.31 -8.95 -18.14
N LYS A 13 7.41 -8.11 -18.68
CA LYS A 13 6.81 -7.01 -17.91
C LYS A 13 6.02 -7.51 -16.70
N SER A 14 5.31 -8.63 -16.85
CA SER A 14 4.57 -9.25 -15.74
C SER A 14 5.52 -9.74 -14.64
N LEU A 15 6.63 -10.39 -15.01
CA LEU A 15 7.63 -10.89 -14.07
C LEU A 15 8.36 -9.73 -13.35
N GLU A 16 8.65 -8.64 -14.07
CA GLU A 16 9.20 -7.42 -13.48
C GLU A 16 8.27 -6.83 -12.43
N ASN A 17 6.96 -6.75 -12.72
CA ASN A 17 5.99 -6.24 -11.75
C ASN A 17 5.89 -7.15 -10.52
N GLN A 18 5.87 -8.48 -10.72
CA GLN A 18 5.88 -9.43 -9.60
C GLN A 18 7.13 -9.28 -8.73
N LEU A 19 8.28 -8.99 -9.33
CA LEU A 19 9.50 -8.73 -8.59
C LEU A 19 9.39 -7.43 -7.78
N LEU A 20 8.81 -6.37 -8.34
CA LEU A 20 8.58 -5.11 -7.63
C LEU A 20 7.61 -5.28 -6.46
N ASP A 21 6.57 -6.10 -6.61
CA ASP A 21 5.59 -6.38 -5.56
C ASP A 21 6.21 -7.09 -4.33
N THR A 22 7.43 -7.64 -4.44
CA THR A 22 8.16 -8.21 -3.29
C THR A 22 8.74 -7.16 -2.34
N SER A 23 8.87 -5.92 -2.80
CA SER A 23 9.42 -4.81 -2.02
C SER A 23 8.35 -3.75 -1.81
N ILE A 24 7.61 -3.85 -0.72
CA ILE A 24 6.54 -2.92 -0.38
C ILE A 24 7.13 -1.66 0.25
N THR A 25 6.96 -0.52 -0.42
CA THR A 25 7.38 0.81 0.06
C THR A 25 6.16 1.66 0.41
N SER A 26 6.31 2.61 1.34
CA SER A 26 5.23 3.56 1.65
C SER A 26 4.94 4.44 0.42
N PRO A 27 3.67 4.60 0.00
CA PRO A 27 3.31 5.48 -1.11
C PRO A 27 3.33 6.96 -0.72
N MET A 28 3.50 7.28 0.58
CA MET A 28 3.44 8.63 1.12
C MET A 28 4.41 8.82 2.28
N ASP A 29 4.82 10.07 2.50
CA ASP A 29 5.58 10.47 3.69
C ASP A 29 4.68 10.49 4.93
N GLY A 30 5.15 9.90 6.03
CA GLY A 30 4.37 9.82 7.27
C GLY A 30 5.09 9.08 8.38
N THR A 31 4.36 8.83 9.46
CA THR A 31 4.81 8.07 10.62
C THR A 31 4.08 6.73 10.68
N VAL A 32 4.81 5.63 10.89
CA VAL A 32 4.21 4.31 11.12
C VAL A 32 3.55 4.32 12.51
N LEU A 33 2.23 4.18 12.56
CA LEU A 33 1.46 4.06 13.80
C LEU A 33 1.46 2.61 14.31
N ASN A 34 1.14 1.68 13.42
CA ASN A 34 1.00 0.26 13.77
C ASN A 34 1.77 -0.62 12.77
N ARG A 35 2.39 -1.66 13.31
CA ARG A 35 3.03 -2.75 12.56
C ARG A 35 2.27 -4.04 12.84
N TYR A 36 1.60 -4.58 11.83
CA TYR A 36 0.78 -5.78 11.98
C TYR A 36 1.55 -7.08 11.72
N VAL A 37 2.74 -6.98 11.10
CA VAL A 37 3.55 -8.13 10.71
C VAL A 37 4.99 -8.00 11.17
N GLU A 38 5.62 -9.14 11.45
CA GLU A 38 7.03 -9.20 11.81
C GLU A 38 7.87 -9.78 10.67
N LYS A 39 9.19 -9.55 10.74
CA LYS A 39 10.12 -10.10 9.76
C LYS A 39 10.03 -11.64 9.78
N GLY A 40 9.83 -12.23 8.60
CA GLY A 40 9.68 -13.68 8.45
C GLY A 40 8.24 -14.18 8.57
N ALA A 41 7.27 -13.30 8.84
CA ALA A 41 5.86 -13.65 8.75
C ALA A 41 5.46 -13.95 7.29
N TYR A 42 4.68 -15.01 7.09
CA TYR A 42 4.07 -15.30 5.80
C TYR A 42 2.81 -14.44 5.62
N VAL A 43 2.72 -13.72 4.51
CA VAL A 43 1.63 -12.77 4.22
C VAL A 43 1.04 -13.05 2.84
N GLN A 44 -0.26 -12.80 2.69
CA GLN A 44 -0.97 -12.93 1.41
C GLN A 44 -1.26 -11.54 0.81
N PRO A 45 -1.45 -11.42 -0.51
CA PRO A 45 -1.88 -10.17 -1.13
C PRO A 45 -3.12 -9.59 -0.44
N GLY A 46 -3.09 -8.29 -0.13
CA GLY A 46 -4.16 -7.60 0.59
C GLY A 46 -4.06 -7.68 2.12
N THR A 47 -3.11 -8.45 2.69
CA THR A 47 -2.87 -8.44 4.14
C THR A 47 -2.33 -7.07 4.57
N PRO A 48 -2.97 -6.37 5.53
CA PRO A 48 -2.44 -5.13 6.06
C PRO A 48 -1.10 -5.36 6.77
N LEU A 49 -0.05 -4.66 6.35
CA LEU A 49 1.29 -4.81 6.94
C LEU A 49 1.61 -3.69 7.95
N PHE A 50 1.33 -2.46 7.55
CA PHE A 50 1.64 -1.26 8.31
C PHE A 50 0.49 -0.25 8.21
N GLN A 51 0.26 0.49 9.29
CA GLN A 51 -0.57 1.69 9.28
C GLN A 51 0.35 2.90 9.31
N VAL A 52 0.29 3.73 8.26
CA VAL A 52 1.09 4.96 8.15
C VAL A 52 0.15 6.15 8.16
N VAL A 53 0.46 7.16 8.97
CA VAL A 53 -0.27 8.43 8.99
C VAL A 53 0.60 9.55 8.46
N GLY A 54 0.09 10.25 7.46
CA GLY A 54 0.77 11.41 6.87
C GLY A 54 0.88 12.58 7.83
N ARG A 55 1.89 13.42 7.62
CA ARG A 55 2.09 14.66 8.40
C ARG A 55 1.21 15.83 7.95
N SER A 56 0.37 15.65 6.93
CA SER A 56 -0.52 16.69 6.42
C SER A 56 -1.77 16.81 7.29
N THR A 57 -2.07 18.04 7.74
CA THR A 57 -3.34 18.51 8.35
C THR A 57 -4.18 17.44 9.06
N LEU A 58 -4.09 17.41 10.39
CA LEU A 58 -4.99 16.66 11.26
C LEU A 58 -6.43 17.12 11.03
N LYS A 59 -7.27 16.22 10.48
CA LYS A 59 -8.70 16.44 10.36
C LYS A 59 -9.37 15.94 11.64
N VAL A 60 -9.94 16.86 12.41
CA VAL A 60 -10.73 16.53 13.61
C VAL A 60 -12.20 16.69 13.25
N GLU A 61 -12.96 15.61 13.32
CA GLU A 61 -14.41 15.63 13.18
C GLU A 61 -15.00 15.59 14.60
N THR A 62 -15.80 16.59 14.95
CA THR A 62 -16.56 16.62 16.20
C THR A 62 -18.03 16.78 15.87
N GLU A 63 -18.86 16.00 16.53
CA GLU A 63 -20.31 16.15 16.49
C GLU A 63 -20.69 17.22 17.51
N VAL A 64 -21.25 18.34 17.06
CA VAL A 64 -21.81 19.35 17.95
C VAL A 64 -23.26 18.94 18.20
N ASP A 65 -23.51 18.33 19.36
CA ASP A 65 -24.88 18.09 19.82
C ASP A 65 -25.59 19.45 19.93
N GLY A 66 -26.79 19.52 19.36
CA GLY A 66 -27.50 20.75 19.12
C GLY A 66 -27.69 21.53 20.41
N LEU A 67 -27.13 22.73 20.47
CA LEU A 67 -27.54 23.75 21.44
C LEU A 67 -29.06 23.95 21.26
N ARG A 68 -29.84 23.28 22.12
CA ARG A 68 -31.21 23.66 22.45
C ARG A 68 -31.14 24.59 23.66
N PRO A 69 -31.14 25.92 23.49
CA PRO A 69 -31.74 26.81 24.45
C PRO A 69 -33.26 26.77 24.35
#